data_AF-A0A961CGF4-F1
#
_entry.id   AF-A0A961CGF4-F1
#
_cell.length_a   1.000
_cell.length_b   1.000
_cell.length_c   1.000
_cell.angle_alpha   90.00
_cell.angle_beta   90.00
_cell.angle_gamma   90.00
#
_symmetry.space_group_name_H-M   'P 1'
#
loop_
_entity.id
_entity.type
_entity.pdbx_description
1 polymer ?
#
loop_
_entity_poly.entity_id
_entity_poly.type
_entity_poly.pdbx_seq_one_letter_code
_entity_poly.pdbx_strand_id
1 'polypeptide(L)'
;VGEEQIHFGEKALRLPARNAPEATVAVVQRFAGERTAGESFRQWIERSGGVSTIADGLRHLDEFPAPDANPDFYVDFGETGPYVAEVGDSECAT
;
A
#
# COMPACT_ATOMS: atom_id res chain seq x y z
N VAL A 1 15.94 32.44 7.21
CA VAL A 1 15.82 31.74 5.92
C VAL A 1 15.74 30.26 6.27
N GLY A 2 14.62 29.62 5.94
CA GLY A 2 14.24 28.31 6.50
C GLY A 2 15.14 27.17 5.99
N GLU A 3 15.48 26.25 6.89
CA GLU A 3 16.11 24.98 6.53
C GLU A 3 15.07 24.14 5.78
N GLU A 4 15.26 23.98 4.47
CA GLU A 4 14.48 23.05 3.68
C GLU A 4 14.89 21.62 4.04
N GLN A 5 14.02 20.89 4.74
CA GLN A 5 14.28 19.51 5.13
C GLN A 5 13.63 18.56 4.12
N ILE A 6 14.45 17.63 3.61
CA ILE A 6 13.99 16.55 2.73
C ILE A 6 13.54 15.39 3.62
N HIS A 7 12.32 14.94 3.42
CA HIS A 7 11.77 13.77 4.11
C HIS A 7 11.53 12.64 3.12
N PHE A 8 12.10 11.46 3.42
CA PHE A 8 11.80 10.23 2.68
C PHE A 8 10.65 9.47 3.34
N GLY A 9 9.98 8.63 2.55
CA GLY A 9 8.99 7.70 3.08
C GLY A 9 9.64 6.68 4.01
N GLU A 10 8.97 6.37 5.12
CA GLU A 10 9.37 5.34 6.06
C GLU A 10 8.49 4.10 5.91
N LYS A 11 9.10 2.91 5.91
CA LYS A 11 8.37 1.65 5.76
C LYS A 11 7.57 1.33 7.04
N ALA A 12 6.25 1.31 6.93
CA ALA A 12 5.36 0.93 8.04
C ALA A 12 5.18 -0.59 8.17
N LEU A 13 4.67 -1.25 7.12
CA LEU A 13 4.46 -2.70 7.06
C LEU A 13 4.44 -3.20 5.62
N ARG A 14 4.46 -4.53 5.42
CA ARG A 14 4.20 -5.15 4.12
C ARG A 14 2.72 -5.48 4.03
N LEU A 15 2.13 -5.34 2.85
CA LEU A 15 0.76 -5.72 2.55
C LEU A 15 0.72 -6.48 1.23
N PRO A 16 -0.23 -7.40 1.03
CA PRO A 16 -0.55 -7.87 -0.31
C PRO A 16 -1.01 -6.69 -1.17
N ALA A 17 -0.65 -6.67 -2.45
CA ALA A 17 -0.95 -5.55 -3.35
C ALA A 17 -2.46 -5.25 -3.42
N ARG A 18 -3.29 -6.30 -3.37
CA ARG A 18 -4.76 -6.20 -3.32
C ARG A 18 -5.29 -5.35 -2.16
N ASN A 19 -4.61 -5.36 -1.01
CA ASN A 19 -5.04 -4.61 0.19
C ASN A 19 -4.47 -3.19 0.24
N ALA A 20 -3.53 -2.83 -0.65
CA ALA A 20 -2.90 -1.50 -0.65
C ALA A 20 -3.91 -0.34 -0.82
N PRO A 21 -4.94 -0.43 -1.68
CA PRO A 21 -5.96 0.63 -1.78
C PRO A 21 -6.74 0.83 -0.47
N GLU A 22 -7.16 -0.27 0.17
CA GLU A 22 -7.89 -0.22 1.46
C GLU A 22 -7.03 0.41 2.56
N ALA A 23 -5.78 -0.03 2.69
CA ALA A 23 -4.84 0.53 3.65
C ALA A 23 -4.60 2.03 3.41
N THR A 24 -4.49 2.44 2.14
CA THR A 24 -4.33 3.85 1.77
C THR A 24 -5.53 4.68 2.23
N VAL A 25 -6.75 4.20 1.97
CA VAL A 25 -7.98 4.88 2.41
C VAL A 25 -8.04 4.97 3.93
N ALA A 26 -7.74 3.90 4.65
CA ALA A 26 -7.75 3.89 6.12
C ALA A 26 -6.78 4.93 6.71
N VAL A 27 -5.56 5.02 6.18
CA VAL A 27 -4.55 6.01 6.63
C VAL A 27 -4.99 7.44 6.32
N VAL A 28 -5.48 7.69 5.10
CA VAL A 28 -5.92 9.03 4.69
C VAL A 28 -7.14 9.49 5.51
N GLN A 29 -8.10 8.60 5.76
CA GLN A 29 -9.26 8.90 6.58
C GLN A 29 -8.88 9.21 8.02
N ARG A 30 -7.99 8.41 8.61
CA ARG A 30 -7.49 8.64 9.97
C ARG A 30 -6.78 9.99 10.07
N PHE A 31 -5.87 10.29 9.14
CA PHE A 31 -5.21 11.60 9.08
C PHE A 31 -6.23 12.74 8.94
N ALA A 32 -7.19 12.61 8.03
CA ALA A 32 -8.19 13.66 7.80
C ALA A 32 -9.07 13.92 9.04
N GLY A 33 -9.36 12.88 9.83
CA GLY A 33 -10.16 12.98 11.06
C GLY A 33 -9.39 13.44 12.29
N GLU A 34 -8.08 13.17 12.37
CA GLU A 34 -7.26 13.47 13.55
C GLU A 34 -6.37 14.72 13.40
N ARG A 35 -6.16 15.22 12.18
CA ARG A 35 -5.27 16.37 11.94
C ARG A 35 -5.83 17.66 12.52
N THR A 36 -4.92 18.50 13.00
CA THR A 36 -5.22 19.86 13.44
C THR A 36 -4.96 20.88 12.32
N ALA A 37 -5.42 22.12 12.49
CA ALA A 37 -5.25 23.16 11.48
C ALA A 37 -3.75 23.46 11.23
N GLY A 38 -3.32 23.40 9.98
CA GLY A 38 -1.93 23.63 9.59
C GLY A 38 -0.99 22.44 9.85
N GLU A 39 -1.49 21.32 10.38
CA GLU A 39 -0.68 20.13 10.61
C GLU A 39 -0.38 19.38 9.31
N SER A 40 0.91 19.15 9.05
CA SER A 40 1.36 18.30 7.94
C SER A 40 1.19 16.81 8.27
N PHE A 41 1.20 15.97 7.23
CA PHE A 41 1.13 14.52 7.39
C PHE A 41 2.29 13.96 8.24
N ARG A 42 3.51 14.50 8.06
CA ARG A 42 4.70 14.08 8.83
C ARG A 42 4.55 14.37 10.33
N GLN A 43 4.09 15.57 10.66
CA GLN A 43 3.84 15.99 12.04
C GLN A 43 2.75 15.13 12.69
N TRP A 44 1.69 14.81 11.93
CA TRP A 44 0.66 13.90 12.40
C TRP A 44 1.21 12.49 12.66
N ILE A 45 2.05 11.94 11.79
CA ILE A 45 2.70 10.63 12.02
C ILE A 45 3.50 10.66 13.34
N GLU A 46 4.34 11.68 13.54
CA GLU A 46 5.12 11.85 14.78
C GLU A 46 4.23 11.90 16.01
N ARG A 47 3.19 12.76 16.00
CA ARG A 47 2.25 12.91 17.10
C ARG A 47 1.44 11.64 17.36
N SER A 48 1.14 10.88 16.32
CA SER A 48 0.35 9.64 16.40
C SER A 48 1.16 8.45 16.94
N GLY A 49 2.41 8.65 17.36
CA GLY A 49 3.27 7.59 17.87
C GLY A 49 4.10 6.90 16.79
N GLY A 50 4.35 7.57 15.66
CA GLY A 50 5.20 7.08 14.57
C GLY A 50 4.53 6.07 13.64
N VAL A 51 5.27 5.64 12.62
CA VAL A 51 4.76 4.71 11.60
C VAL A 51 4.37 3.34 12.15
N SER A 52 4.97 2.89 13.26
CA SER A 52 4.63 1.61 13.90
C SER A 52 3.20 1.62 14.43
N THR A 53 2.75 2.73 15.04
CA THR A 53 1.38 2.85 15.56
C THR A 53 0.35 2.86 14.44
N ILE A 54 0.71 3.40 13.27
CA ILE A 54 -0.12 3.33 12.07
C ILE A 54 -0.13 1.89 11.52
N ALA A 55 1.02 1.24 11.46
CA ALA A 55 1.16 -0.15 11.02
C ALA A 55 0.32 -1.12 11.88
N ASP A 56 0.29 -0.93 13.19
CA ASP A 56 -0.48 -1.77 14.11
C ASP A 56 -1.99 -1.71 13.83
N GLY A 57 -2.49 -0.54 13.41
CA GLY A 57 -3.88 -0.38 12.96
C GLY A 57 -4.20 -1.10 11.65
N LEU A 58 -3.19 -1.50 10.87
CA LEU A 58 -3.33 -2.13 9.55
C LEU A 58 -2.99 -3.63 9.56
N ARG A 59 -2.68 -4.23 10.72
CA ARG A 59 -2.28 -5.65 10.82
C ARG A 59 -3.29 -6.63 10.26
N HIS A 60 -4.57 -6.31 10.37
CA HIS A 60 -5.63 -7.15 9.80
C HIS A 60 -5.57 -7.23 8.26
N LEU A 61 -4.80 -6.37 7.59
CA LEU A 61 -4.59 -6.38 6.14
C LEU A 61 -3.26 -7.02 5.75
N ASP A 62 -2.42 -7.45 6.71
CA ASP A 62 -1.07 -7.97 6.44
C ASP A 62 -1.00 -9.49 6.22
N GLU A 63 -2.14 -10.16 6.12
CA GLU A 63 -2.26 -11.58 5.82
C GLU A 63 -2.02 -11.87 4.33
N PHE A 64 -1.19 -12.86 4.04
CA PHE A 64 -0.91 -13.33 2.69
C PHE A 64 -1.54 -14.72 2.54
N PRO A 65 -2.81 -14.80 2.08
CA PRO A 65 -3.48 -16.08 1.93
C PRO A 65 -2.77 -16.94 0.89
N ALA A 66 -2.83 -18.26 1.04
CA ALA A 66 -2.35 -19.17 0.01
C ALA A 66 -3.22 -19.04 -1.27
N PRO A 67 -2.67 -19.32 -2.47
CA PRO A 67 -3.41 -19.16 -3.73
C PRO A 67 -4.70 -19.98 -3.82
N ASP A 68 -4.75 -21.14 -3.17
CA ASP A 68 -5.93 -22.00 -3.08
C ASP A 68 -6.99 -21.48 -2.10
N ALA A 69 -6.57 -20.80 -1.04
CA ALA A 69 -7.45 -20.19 -0.04
C ALA A 69 -8.10 -18.91 -0.55
N ASN A 70 -7.35 -18.06 -1.27
CA ASN A 70 -7.90 -16.87 -1.91
C ASN A 70 -7.09 -16.47 -3.17
N PRO A 71 -7.52 -16.92 -4.37
CA PRO A 71 -6.80 -16.67 -5.62
C PRO A 71 -6.84 -15.20 -6.05
N ASP A 72 -7.79 -14.39 -5.57
CA ASP A 72 -7.92 -12.99 -5.99
C ASP A 72 -6.65 -12.21 -5.64
N PHE A 73 -5.97 -12.54 -4.55
CA PHE A 73 -4.68 -11.94 -4.16
C PHE A 73 -3.55 -12.15 -5.18
N TYR A 74 -3.76 -13.00 -6.18
CA TYR A 74 -2.82 -13.36 -7.24
C TYR A 74 -3.33 -13.00 -8.64
N VAL A 75 -4.42 -12.24 -8.72
CA VAL A 75 -4.97 -11.68 -9.96
C VAL A 75 -4.91 -10.17 -9.86
N ASP A 76 -4.44 -9.50 -10.92
CA ASP A 76 -4.34 -8.05 -10.93
C ASP A 76 -5.71 -7.37 -11.03
N PHE A 77 -5.79 -6.12 -10.59
CA PHE A 77 -7.03 -5.35 -10.69
C PHE A 77 -7.41 -5.14 -12.16
N GLY A 78 -8.63 -5.55 -12.52
CA GLY A 78 -9.14 -5.46 -13.89
C GLY A 78 -8.87 -6.70 -14.74
N GLU A 79 -8.16 -7.69 -14.21
CA GLU A 79 -7.95 -8.98 -14.86
C GLU A 79 -8.94 -10.03 -14.35
N THR A 80 -9.21 -11.03 -15.20
CA THR A 80 -10.17 -12.12 -14.89
C THR A 80 -9.48 -13.43 -14.52
N GLY A 81 -8.16 -13.49 -14.58
CA GLY A 81 -7.40 -14.71 -14.35
C GLY A 81 -5.93 -14.42 -14.06
N PRO A 82 -5.17 -15.41 -13.61
CA PRO A 82 -3.75 -15.24 -13.35
C PRO A 82 -3.00 -14.91 -14.65
N TYR A 83 -1.85 -14.26 -14.52
CA TYR A 83 -0.94 -14.02 -15.63
C TYR A 83 -0.63 -15.34 -16.38
N VAL A 84 -0.85 -15.33 -17.69
CA VAL A 84 -0.45 -16.40 -18.60
C VAL A 84 0.60 -15.84 -19.54
N ALA A 85 1.78 -16.47 -19.57
CA ALA A 85 2.80 -16.13 -20.55
C ALA A 85 2.34 -16.59 -21.94
N GLU A 86 1.88 -15.66 -22.77
CA GLU A 86 1.62 -15.92 -24.18
C GLU A 86 2.90 -15.67 -24.99
N VAL A 87 3.39 -16.71 -25.66
CA VAL A 87 4.49 -16.60 -26.63
C VAL A 87 3.84 -16.54 -28.00
N GLY A 88 3.91 -15.39 -28.65
CA GLY A 88 3.50 -15.25 -30.05
C GLY A 88 4.44 -16.02 -30.97
N ASP A 89 3.90 -16.63 -32.03
CA ASP A 89 4.72 -17.16 -33.12
C ASP A 89 5.56 -16.01 -33.68
N SER A 90 6.88 -16.10 -33.51
CA SER A 90 7.79 -15.08 -34.00
C SER A 90 7.71 -14.99 -35.53
N GLU A 91 7.14 -13.90 -36.02
CA GLU A 91 7.13 -13.51 -37.44
C GLU A 91 8.54 -13.28 -38.02
N CYS A 92 9.59 -13.37 -37.21
CA CYS A 92 11.00 -13.26 -37.61
C CYS A 92 11.74 -14.61 -37.72
N ALA A 93 11.05 -15.74 -37.65
CA ALA A 93 11.62 -17.04 -38.01
C ALA A 93 11.11 -17.49 -39.38
N THR A 94 11.66 -16.92 -40.46
CA THR A 94 11.60 -17.51 -41.81
C THR A 94 12.90 -17.23 -42.54
#